data_AF-A0A1L8CYM9-F1
#
_entry.id   AF-A0A1L8CYM9-F1
#
_cell.length_a   1.000
_cell.length_b   1.000
_cell.length_c   1.000
_cell.angle_alpha   90.00
_cell.angle_beta   90.00
_cell.angle_gamma   90.00
#
_symmetry.space_group_name_H-M   'P 1'
#
loop_
_entity.id
_entity.type
_entity.pdbx_description
1 polymer ?
#
loop_
_entity_poly.entity_id
_entity_poly.type
_entity_poly.pdbx_seq_one_letter_code
_entity_poly.pdbx_strand_id
1 'polypeptide(L)'
;MEGQVREVDGVLPSVLAVRGSVLKAVVPYNNRTEGALVSGVEVYGAKSLREIVAFLSGEEELKPEKPLDISEILREKPDEELDFADVAGQAVAKRALEIAAAGNHNCLML
;
A
#
# COMPACT_ATOMS: atom_id res chain seq x y z
N MET A 1 21.72 -11.65 10.68
CA MET A 1 20.37 -11.53 10.07
C MET A 1 19.61 -10.48 10.88
N GLU A 2 19.45 -9.27 10.36
CA GLU A 2 19.00 -8.09 11.14
C GLU A 2 17.48 -7.86 11.11
N GLY A 3 16.68 -8.80 10.60
CA GLY A 3 15.22 -8.70 10.63
C GLY A 3 14.61 -7.51 9.86
N GLN A 4 15.37 -6.90 8.95
CA GLN A 4 14.91 -5.77 8.14
C GLN A 4 13.81 -6.20 7.16
N VAL A 5 12.76 -5.38 7.06
CA VAL A 5 11.66 -5.58 6.11
C VAL A 5 12.07 -4.90 4.81
N ARG A 6 12.20 -5.70 3.76
CA ARG A 6 12.56 -5.22 2.42
C ARG A 6 11.33 -4.77 1.67
N GLU A 7 11.55 -3.83 0.76
CA GLU A 7 10.53 -3.42 -0.18
C GLU A 7 10.09 -4.57 -1.09
N VAL A 8 8.86 -4.46 -1.57
CA VAL A 8 8.24 -5.40 -2.49
C VAL A 8 7.63 -4.65 -3.66
N ASP A 9 7.65 -5.26 -4.82
CA ASP A 9 6.89 -4.78 -5.97
C ASP A 9 5.41 -5.06 -5.75
N GLY A 10 4.54 -4.10 -6.08
CA GLY A 10 3.08 -4.31 -6.08
C GLY A 10 2.42 -4.19 -4.71
N VAL A 11 2.87 -3.27 -3.84
CA VAL A 11 2.14 -2.97 -2.60
C VAL A 11 0.77 -2.35 -2.88
N LEU A 12 0.64 -1.48 -3.90
CA LEU A 12 -0.62 -0.84 -4.27
C LEU A 12 -1.71 -1.86 -4.63
N PRO A 13 -1.49 -2.78 -5.59
CA PRO A 13 -2.51 -3.78 -5.91
C PRO A 13 -2.84 -4.70 -4.74
N SER A 14 -1.87 -4.97 -3.86
CA SER A 14 -2.07 -5.81 -2.66
C SER A 14 -2.97 -5.13 -1.62
N VAL A 15 -2.77 -3.84 -1.34
CA VAL A 15 -3.62 -3.09 -0.41
C VAL A 15 -5.01 -2.85 -1.03
N LEU A 16 -5.08 -2.60 -2.34
CA LEU A 16 -6.35 -2.42 -3.05
C LEU A 16 -7.21 -3.69 -3.00
N ALA A 17 -6.59 -4.86 -3.10
CA ALA A 17 -7.26 -6.16 -3.06
C ALA A 17 -8.06 -6.41 -1.78
N VAL A 18 -7.58 -5.89 -0.64
CA VAL A 18 -8.20 -6.08 0.68
C VAL A 18 -9.10 -4.92 1.11
N ARG A 19 -9.19 -3.86 0.29
CA ARG A 19 -10.01 -2.68 0.59
C ARG A 19 -11.47 -3.08 0.85
N GLY A 20 -12.02 -2.60 1.96
CA GLY A 20 -13.39 -2.90 2.39
C GLY A 20 -13.54 -4.22 3.16
N SER A 21 -12.49 -5.05 3.20
CA SER A 21 -12.42 -6.23 4.07
C SER A 21 -11.53 -6.00 5.29
N VAL A 22 -10.53 -5.12 5.18
CA VAL A 22 -9.66 -4.69 6.28
C VAL A 22 -9.67 -3.18 6.43
N LEU A 23 -9.45 -2.72 7.66
CA LEU A 23 -9.30 -1.30 7.97
C LEU A 23 -7.83 -0.86 8.05
N LYS A 24 -6.90 -1.80 8.29
CA LYS A 24 -5.48 -1.52 8.54
C LYS A 24 -4.58 -2.48 7.75
N ALA A 25 -3.48 -1.98 7.23
CA ALA A 25 -2.46 -2.77 6.54
C ALA A 25 -1.05 -2.32 6.96
N VAL A 26 -0.17 -3.27 7.25
CA VAL A 26 1.26 -3.00 7.49
C VAL A 26 2.05 -3.39 6.24
N VAL A 27 2.89 -2.49 5.76
CA VAL A 27 3.70 -2.66 4.55
C VAL A 27 5.17 -2.31 4.84
N PRO A 28 6.12 -2.71 3.98
CA PRO A 28 7.50 -2.23 4.10
C PRO A 28 7.55 -0.72 4.14
N TYR A 29 8.42 -0.15 4.98
CA TYR A 29 8.52 1.29 5.16
C TYR A 29 8.68 2.02 3.82
N ASN A 30 9.55 1.54 2.93
CA ASN A 30 9.76 2.16 1.62
C ASN A 30 8.51 2.14 0.70
N ASN A 31 7.59 1.21 0.90
CA ASN A 31 6.36 1.05 0.14
C ASN A 31 5.16 1.83 0.72
N ARG A 32 5.29 2.43 1.91
CA ARG A 32 4.18 3.07 2.66
C ARG A 32 3.42 4.12 1.84
N THR A 33 4.12 4.94 1.09
CA THR A 33 3.55 6.03 0.27
C THR A 33 2.66 5.48 -0.84
N GLU A 34 3.11 4.40 -1.51
CA GLU A 34 2.35 3.74 -2.57
C GLU A 34 1.11 3.03 -2.00
N GLY A 35 1.23 2.36 -0.84
CA GLY A 35 0.08 1.75 -0.17
C GLY A 35 -0.97 2.80 0.24
N ALA A 36 -0.54 3.96 0.73
CA ALA A 36 -1.40 5.05 1.19
C ALA A 36 -2.25 5.71 0.08
N LEU A 37 -2.03 5.35 -1.20
CA LEU A 37 -2.89 5.73 -2.32
C LEU A 37 -4.27 5.03 -2.28
N VAL A 38 -4.40 3.94 -1.51
CA VAL A 38 -5.67 3.22 -1.35
C VAL A 38 -6.48 3.86 -0.23
N SER A 39 -7.48 4.65 -0.61
CA SER A 39 -8.45 5.17 0.35
C SER A 39 -9.26 4.06 1.02
N GLY A 40 -9.61 4.28 2.29
CA GLY A 40 -10.39 3.33 3.09
C GLY A 40 -9.58 2.22 3.76
N VAL A 41 -8.24 2.25 3.66
CA VAL A 41 -7.32 1.39 4.42
C VAL A 41 -6.25 2.26 5.06
N GLU A 42 -6.07 2.16 6.38
CA GLU A 42 -4.97 2.81 7.10
C GLU A 42 -3.67 2.02 6.85
N VAL A 43 -2.70 2.65 6.19
CA VAL A 43 -1.43 2.00 5.84
C VAL A 43 -0.34 2.40 6.83
N TYR A 44 0.37 1.42 7.38
CA TYR A 44 1.46 1.59 8.32
C TYR A 44 2.76 1.08 7.69
N GLY A 45 3.84 1.86 7.77
CA GLY A 45 5.16 1.47 7.27
C GLY A 45 6.04 0.90 8.38
N ALA A 46 6.63 -0.29 8.17
CA ALA A 46 7.57 -0.91 9.10
C ALA A 46 8.94 -1.17 8.46
N LYS A 47 10.03 -0.88 9.18
CA LYS A 47 11.42 -1.07 8.74
C LYS A 47 11.98 -2.43 9.15
N SER A 48 11.40 -3.07 10.16
CA SER A 48 11.87 -4.36 10.68
C SER A 48 10.73 -5.21 11.22
N LEU A 49 10.94 -6.52 11.29
CA LEU A 49 10.00 -7.45 11.91
C LEU A 49 9.78 -7.12 13.40
N ARG A 50 10.79 -6.56 14.06
CA ARG A 50 10.69 -6.13 15.45
C ARG A 50 9.66 -5.02 15.64
N GLU A 51 9.66 -4.02 14.75
CA GLU A 51 8.65 -2.94 14.77
C GLU A 51 7.24 -3.51 14.56
N ILE A 52 7.10 -4.49 13.65
CA ILE A 52 5.81 -5.16 13.42
C ILE A 52 5.35 -5.88 14.70
N VAL A 53 6.23 -6.65 15.34
CA VAL A 53 5.89 -7.38 16.58
C VAL A 53 5.55 -6.41 17.70
N ALA A 54 6.35 -5.37 17.92
CA ALA A 54 6.10 -4.37 18.95
C ALA A 54 4.75 -3.65 18.73
N PHE A 55 4.42 -3.36 17.47
CA PHE A 55 3.14 -2.77 17.10
C PHE A 55 1.96 -3.69 17.39
N LEU A 56 2.05 -4.96 17.01
CA LEU A 56 0.97 -5.94 17.25
C LEU A 56 0.82 -6.28 18.72
N SER A 57 1.90 -6.24 19.50
CA SER A 57 1.89 -6.45 20.95
C SER A 57 1.42 -5.22 21.74
N GLY A 58 1.25 -4.06 21.08
CA GLY A 58 0.91 -2.80 21.74
C GLY A 58 2.05 -2.17 22.56
N GLU A 59 3.29 -2.60 22.32
CA GLU A 59 4.49 -2.08 22.99
C GLU A 59 4.98 -0.77 22.34
N GLU A 60 4.77 -0.62 21.03
CA GLU A 60 5.07 0.60 20.27
C GLU A 60 3.91 0.97 19.35
N GLU A 61 3.64 2.26 19.16
CA GLU A 61 2.67 2.72 18.16
C GLU A 61 3.36 3.06 16.84
N LEU A 62 2.95 2.38 15.77
CA LEU A 62 3.20 2.86 14.42
C LEU A 62 2.14 3.89 14.05
N LYS A 63 2.58 4.98 13.41
CA LYS A 63 1.67 5.99 12.89
C LYS A 63 1.21 5.59 11.49
N PRO A 64 -0.10 5.70 11.18
CA PRO A 64 -0.57 5.49 9.82
C PRO A 64 0.01 6.59 8.92
N GLU A 65 0.36 6.20 7.71
CA GLU A 65 0.74 7.11 6.64
C GLU A 65 -0.49 7.95 6.25
N LYS A 66 -0.26 9.21 5.88
CA LYS A 66 -1.36 10.08 5.46
C LYS A 66 -1.95 9.53 4.16
N PRO A 67 -3.28 9.35 4.06
CA PRO A 67 -3.91 8.97 2.81
C PRO A 67 -3.53 9.96 1.72
N LEU A 68 -3.10 9.44 0.57
CA LEU A 68 -2.85 10.24 -0.61
C LEU A 68 -4.06 10.12 -1.52
N ASP A 69 -4.77 11.23 -1.71
CA ASP A 69 -5.87 11.26 -2.66
C ASP A 69 -5.32 11.49 -4.08
N ILE A 70 -5.33 10.44 -4.88
CA ILE A 70 -4.94 10.51 -6.30
C ILE A 70 -5.77 11.57 -7.04
N SER A 71 -7.03 11.80 -6.63
CA SER A 71 -7.88 12.81 -7.24
C SER A 71 -7.44 14.24 -6.95
N GLU A 72 -6.73 14.48 -5.85
CA GLU A 72 -6.08 15.76 -5.56
C GLU A 72 -4.79 15.92 -6.39
N ILE A 73 -3.99 14.86 -6.51
CA ILE A 73 -2.76 14.85 -7.33
C ILE A 73 -3.07 15.12 -8.82
N LEU A 74 -4.15 14.55 -9.34
CA LEU A 74 -4.58 14.75 -10.73
C LEU A 74 -5.22 16.12 -10.98
N ARG A 75 -5.70 16.82 -9.94
CA ARG A 75 -6.29 18.16 -10.08
C ARG A 75 -5.24 19.27 -10.16
N GLU A 76 -4.03 19.06 -9.65
CA GLU A 76 -2.98 20.08 -9.60
C GLU A 76 -2.13 20.22 -10.88
N LYS A 77 -2.38 19.44 -11.95
CA LYS A 77 -1.65 19.59 -13.22
C LYS A 77 -2.57 19.59 -14.47
N PRO A 78 -2.93 20.76 -15.01
CA PRO A 78 -3.52 20.84 -16.34
C PRO A 78 -2.52 20.95 -17.51
N ASP A 79 -1.22 21.25 -17.30
CA ASP A 79 -0.35 21.71 -18.40
C ASP A 79 1.11 21.22 -18.35
N GLU A 80 1.33 19.93 -18.11
CA GLU A 80 2.58 19.31 -18.55
C GLU A 80 2.25 18.09 -19.38
N GLU A 81 2.76 18.07 -20.61
CA GLU A 81 2.93 16.88 -21.44
C GLU A 81 3.76 15.85 -20.65
N LEU A 82 3.10 15.18 -19.71
CA LEU A 82 3.56 13.93 -19.16
C LEU A 82 3.43 12.94 -20.31
N ASP A 83 4.57 12.44 -20.77
CA ASP A 83 4.62 11.33 -21.70
C ASP A 83 3.83 10.16 -21.08
N PHE A 84 2.57 10.01 -21.50
CA PHE A 84 1.63 8.98 -21.03
C PHE A 84 1.98 7.59 -21.59
N ALA A 85 3.14 7.41 -22.22
CA ALA A 85 3.60 6.11 -22.69
C ALA A 85 3.92 5.12 -21.54
N ASP A 86 4.27 5.61 -20.34
CA ASP A 86 4.59 4.75 -19.18
C ASP A 86 3.47 4.66 -18.14
N VAL A 87 2.42 5.47 -18.25
CA VAL A 87 1.23 5.36 -17.41
C VAL A 87 0.19 4.57 -18.18
N ALA A 88 0.33 3.24 -18.13
CA ALA A 88 -0.69 2.24 -18.49
C ALA A 88 -1.90 2.35 -17.55
N GLY A 89 -2.53 3.53 -17.59
CA GLY A 89 -3.63 3.97 -16.78
C GLY A 89 -4.86 3.12 -17.04
N GLN A 90 -5.54 2.81 -15.94
CA GLN A 90 -6.87 2.21 -15.87
C GLN A 90 -7.02 0.72 -16.20
N ALA A 91 -5.94 -0.01 -16.49
CA ALA A 91 -5.99 -1.48 -16.57
C ALA A 91 -5.47 -2.16 -15.28
N VAL A 92 -4.44 -1.61 -14.63
CA VAL A 92 -3.80 -2.27 -13.47
C VAL A 92 -4.73 -2.38 -12.26
N ALA A 93 -5.53 -1.36 -11.95
CA ALA A 93 -6.52 -1.45 -10.86
C ALA A 93 -7.63 -2.48 -11.16
N LYS A 94 -8.01 -2.67 -12.43
CA LYS A 94 -9.03 -3.65 -12.85
C LYS A 94 -8.45 -5.07 -12.89
N ARG A 95 -7.20 -5.21 -13.36
CA ARG A 95 -6.45 -6.48 -13.44
C ARG A 95 -5.97 -6.96 -12.07
N ALA A 96 -5.63 -6.04 -11.16
CA ALA A 96 -5.34 -6.36 -9.76
C ALA A 96 -6.57 -6.94 -9.04
N LEU A 97 -7.77 -6.46 -9.37
CA LEU A 97 -9.03 -7.00 -8.86
C LEU A 97 -9.28 -8.44 -9.32
N GLU A 98 -8.93 -8.77 -10.57
CA GLU A 98 -9.02 -10.14 -11.10
C GLU A 98 -7.93 -11.07 -10.54
N ILE A 99 -6.71 -10.57 -10.34
CA ILE A 99 -5.58 -11.37 -9.81
C ILE A 99 -5.75 -11.61 -8.29
N ALA A 100 -6.28 -10.66 -7.54
CA ALA A 100 -6.55 -10.80 -6.11
C ALA A 100 -7.56 -11.92 -5.79
N ALA A 101 -8.53 -12.16 -6.68
CA ALA A 101 -9.46 -13.28 -6.56
C ALA A 101 -8.75 -14.66 -6.68
N ALA A 102 -7.53 -14.70 -7.21
CA ALA A 102 -6.73 -15.92 -7.37
C ALA A 102 -5.57 -16.06 -6.35
N GLY A 103 -5.21 -14.98 -5.65
CA GLY A 103 -4.02 -14.90 -4.80
C GLY A 103 -4.33 -15.01 -3.30
N ASN A 104 -4.84 -16.15 -2.86
CA ASN A 104 -5.03 -16.45 -1.45
C ASN A 104 -3.67 -16.46 -0.73
N HIS A 105 -3.37 -15.36 -0.02
CA HIS A 105 -2.33 -15.18 1.01
C HIS A 105 -1.04 -14.46 0.59
N ASN A 106 -0.97 -13.16 0.91
CA ASN A 106 0.21 -12.57 1.54
C ASN A 106 -0.14 -11.27 2.28
N CYS A 107 -1.09 -11.36 3.21
CA CYS A 107 -1.14 -10.48 4.36
C CYS A 107 -1.18 -11.41 5.57
N LEU A 108 -0.14 -11.38 6.39
CA LEU A 108 -0.11 -12.08 7.67
C LEU A 108 -1.30 -11.56 8.51
N MET A 109 -2.35 -12.39 8.59
CA MET A 109 -3.47 -12.24 9.50
C MET A 109 -3.07 -12.77 10.88
N LEU A 110 -3.33 -11.98 11.91
CA LEU A 110 -3.95 -12.45 13.14
C LEU A 110 -5.23 -11.64 13.34
#